data_AF-A0A8J8FKX1-F1
#
_entry.id   AF-A0A8J8FKX1-F1
#
_cell.length_a   1.000
_cell.length_b   1.000
_cell.length_c   1.000
_cell.angle_alpha   90.00
_cell.angle_beta   90.00
_cell.angle_gamma   90.00
#
_symmetry.space_group_name_H-M   'P 1'
#
loop_
_entity.id
_entity.type
_entity.pdbx_description
1 polymer ?
#
loop_
_entity_poly.entity_id
_entity_poly.type
_entity_poly.pdbx_seq_one_letter_code
_entity_poly.pdbx_strand_id
1 'polypeptide(L)' 'MNITKRIAAMLIEEKFSVSIGEIAGTLDYEQWQVKNVIDTFLIVGYVVCVKDKYKKV' A
#
# COMPACT_ATOMS: atom_id res chain seq x y z
N MET A 1 15.03 -6.45 -4.05
CA MET A 1 13.62 -6.29 -4.50
C MET A 1 13.15 -4.90 -4.11
N ASN A 2 12.60 -4.08 -5.01
CA ASN A 2 12.23 -2.66 -4.77
C ASN A 2 10.92 -2.55 -3.94
N ILE A 3 10.77 -1.52 -3.11
CA ILE A 3 9.63 -1.27 -2.20
C ILE A 3 8.28 -1.34 -2.93
N THR A 4 8.19 -0.81 -4.16
CA THR A 4 6.97 -0.86 -4.99
C THR A 4 6.48 -2.28 -5.20
N LYS A 5 7.38 -3.23 -5.46
CA LYS A 5 7.01 -4.65 -5.69
C LYS A 5 6.54 -5.32 -4.40
N ARG A 6 7.12 -4.96 -3.24
CA ARG A 6 6.71 -5.51 -1.94
C ARG A 6 5.33 -5.01 -1.51
N ILE A 7 5.07 -3.71 -1.67
CA ILE A 7 3.75 -3.13 -1.36
C ILE A 7 2.68 -3.70 -2.30
N ALA A 8 2.98 -3.81 -3.60
CA ALA A 8 2.05 -4.41 -4.56
C ALA A 8 1.72 -5.87 -4.21
N ALA A 9 2.72 -6.68 -3.81
CA ALA A 9 2.52 -8.07 -3.40
C ALA A 9 1.65 -8.16 -2.14
N MET A 10 1.95 -7.36 -1.11
CA MET A 10 1.17 -7.32 0.14
C MET A 10 -0.30 -6.96 -0.14
N LEU A 11 -0.56 -5.96 -1.00
CA LEU A 11 -1.92 -5.55 -1.38
C LEU A 11 -2.68 -6.59 -2.21
N ILE A 12 -1.98 -7.55 -2.84
CA ILE A 12 -2.61 -8.66 -3.56
C ILE A 12 -2.99 -9.78 -2.59
N GLU A 13 -2.16 -10.05 -1.59
CA GLU A 13 -2.38 -11.11 -0.60
C GLU A 13 -3.41 -10.71 0.46
N GLU A 14 -3.47 -9.43 0.83
CA GLU A 14 -4.44 -8.90 1.78
C GLU A 14 -5.86 -8.88 1.19
N LYS A 15 -6.76 -9.64 1.82
CA LYS A 15 -8.20 -9.67 1.46
C LYS A 15 -8.96 -8.43 1.94
N PHE A 16 -8.35 -7.62 2.81
CA PHE A 16 -8.98 -6.48 3.47
C PHE A 16 -8.21 -5.19 3.18
N SER A 17 -8.84 -4.05 3.47
CA SER A 17 -8.20 -2.75 3.31
C SER A 17 -7.15 -2.51 4.40
N VAL A 18 -5.95 -2.11 4.00
CA VAL A 18 -4.78 -1.85 4.86
C VAL A 18 -4.42 -0.38 4.89
N SER A 19 -4.02 0.13 6.05
CA SER A 19 -3.50 1.49 6.20
C SER A 19 -2.01 1.57 5.84
N ILE A 20 -1.53 2.79 5.60
CA ILE A 20 -0.10 3.06 5.39
C ILE A 20 0.74 2.58 6.58
N GLY A 21 0.24 2.76 7.81
CA GLY A 21 0.93 2.33 9.03
C GLY A 21 1.05 0.81 9.14
N GLU A 22 -0.02 0.07 8.78
CA GLU A 22 0.00 -1.39 8.72
C GLU A 22 1.04 -1.90 7.70
N ILE A 23 1.04 -1.32 6.49
CA ILE A 23 2.03 -1.68 5.45
C ILE A 23 3.46 -1.35 5.88
N ALA A 24 3.67 -0.18 6.46
CA ALA A 24 4.98 0.27 6.95
C ALA A 24 5.52 -0.66 8.04
N GLY A 25 4.68 -1.03 9.02
CA GLY A 25 5.06 -1.95 10.09
C GLY A 25 5.33 -3.37 9.61
N THR A 26 4.52 -3.89 8.67
CA THR A 26 4.71 -5.25 8.13
C THR A 26 5.96 -5.36 7.25
N LEU A 27 6.27 -4.32 6.47
CA LEU A 27 7.37 -4.37 5.50
C LEU A 27 8.69 -3.79 6.02
N ASP A 28 8.69 -3.25 7.23
CA ASP A 28 9.81 -2.54 7.87
C ASP A 28 10.30 -1.37 7.01
N TYR A 29 9.36 -0.47 6.69
CA TYR A 29 9.63 0.76 5.93
C TYR A 29 9.09 1.98 6.65
N GLU A 30 9.68 3.13 6.33
CA GLU A 30 9.16 4.42 6.79
C GLU A 30 7.80 4.71 6.15
N GLN A 31 6.87 5.29 6.93
CA GLN A 31 5.52 5.58 6.45
C GLN A 31 5.51 6.51 5.22
N TRP A 32 6.47 7.44 5.12
CA TRP A 32 6.57 8.33 3.96
C TRP A 32 6.94 7.58 2.67
N GLN A 33 7.76 6.53 2.76
CA GLN A 33 8.14 5.71 1.61
C GLN A 33 6.93 4.92 1.11
N VAL A 34 6.18 4.34 2.05
CA VAL A 34 4.93 3.64 1.74
C VAL A 34 3.90 4.60 1.16
N LYS A 35 3.74 5.78 1.76
CA LYS A 35 2.82 6.82 1.26
C LYS A 35 3.12 7.19 -0.19
N ASN A 36 4.38 7.44 -0.55
CA ASN A 36 4.75 7.78 -1.93
C ASN A 36 4.33 6.70 -2.95
N VAL A 37 4.47 5.43 -2.57
CA VAL A 37 4.06 4.30 -3.42
C VAL A 37 2.54 4.20 -3.50
N ILE A 38 1.84 4.31 -2.37
CA ILE A 38 0.37 4.27 -2.31
C ILE A 38 -0.25 5.43 -3.10
N ASP A 39 0.29 6.64 -2.98
CA ASP A 39 -0.13 7.81 -3.78
C ASP A 39 0.02 7.52 -5.28
N THR A 40 1.13 6.90 -5.69
CA THR A 40 1.35 6.48 -7.08
C THR A 40 0.30 5.45 -7.51
N PHE A 41 -0.01 4.47 -6.65
CA PHE A 41 -1.01 3.44 -6.92
C PHE A 41 -2.43 4.00 -7.00
N LEU A 42 -2.76 5.02 -6.21
CA LEU A 42 -4.03 5.74 -6.32
C LEU A 42 -4.15 6.45 -7.68
N ILE A 43 -3.10 7.15 -8.11
CA ILE A 43 -3.10 7.92 -9.36
C ILE A 43 -3.32 7.01 -10.57
N VAL A 44 -2.68 5.85 -10.60
CA VAL A 44 -2.81 4.88 -11.71
C VAL A 44 -4.03 3.95 -11.57
N GLY A 45 -4.84 4.12 -10.51
CA GLY A 45 -6.04 3.33 -10.26
C GLY A 45 -5.77 1.89 -9.82
N TYR A 46 -4.57 1.58 -9.31
CA TYR A 46 -4.22 0.25 -8.80
C TYR A 46 -4.84 -0.04 -7.42
N VAL A 47 -5.07 0.99 -6.60
CA VAL A 47 -5.76 0.88 -5.31
C VAL A 47 -6.88 1.90 -5.20
N VAL A 48 -7.84 1.61 -4.32
CA VAL A 48 -8.87 2.55 -3.86
C VAL A 48 -8.71 2.82 -2.37
N CYS A 49 -8.99 4.05 -1.96
CA CYS A 49 -9.03 4.46 -0.55
C CYS A 49 -10.46 4.39 -0.02
N VAL A 50 -10.65 3.72 1.11
CA VAL A 50 -11.93 3.63 1.84
C VAL A 50 -11.64 3.80 3.32
N LYS A 51 -12.12 4.91 3.92
CA LYS A 51 -11.92 5.23 5.36
C LYS A 51 -10.45 5.10 5.80
N ASP A 52 -9.56 5.79 5.09
CA ASP A 52 -8.10 5.82 5.35
C ASP A 52 -7.37 4.48 5.22
N LYS A 53 -8.03 3.47 4.62
CA LYS A 53 -7.43 2.19 4.27
C LYS A 53 -7.46 1.97 2.76
N TYR A 54 -6.46 1.27 2.26
CA TYR A 54 -6.20 1.03 0.84
C TYR A 54 -6.37 -0.45 0.52
N LYS A 55 -6.99 -0.75 -0.61
CA LYS A 55 -7.06 -2.11 -1.15
C LYS A 55 -6.85 -2.08 -2.66
N LYS A 56 -6.35 -3.17 -3.21
CA LYS A 56 -6.25 -3.36 -4.66
C LYS A 56 -7.64 -3.25 -5.30
N VAL A 57 -7.69 -2.57 -6.45
CA VAL A 57 -8.85 -2.57 -7.36
C VAL A 57 -8.96 -3.91 -8.07
#